data_AF-A0A2R6JSJ7-F1
#
_entry.id   AF-A0A2R6JSJ7-F1
#
_cell.length_a   1.000
_cell.length_b   1.000
_cell.length_c   1.000
_cell.angle_alpha   90.00
_cell.angle_beta   90.00
_cell.angle_gamma   90.00
#
_symmetry.space_group_name_H-M   'P 1'
#
loop_
_entity.id
_entity.type
_entity.pdbx_description
1 polymer ?
#
loop_
_entity_poly.entity_id
_entity_poly.type
_entity_poly.pdbx_seq_one_letter_code
_entity_poly.pdbx_strand_id
1 'polypeptide(L)'
;MRAAPGRRGSPDAVREGVEGTVALVLLSLTLLVRAHSRRRELAADDRAVEVTGDPAAPARALRRIRRATDPGGGLFATLYVSGEGDEHPLTRLLSTHPDVNERIDRLADRGRRQRRRIEVR
;
A
#
# COMPACT_ATOMS: atom_id res chain seq x y z
N MET A 1 30.09 -25.20 48.00
CA MET A 1 28.69 -24.69 47.93
C MET A 1 28.52 -23.89 46.65
N ARG A 2 27.69 -24.35 45.71
CA ARG A 2 27.45 -23.68 44.42
C ARG A 2 26.17 -22.85 44.55
N ALA A 3 26.29 -21.53 44.50
CA ALA A 3 25.14 -20.63 44.52
C ALA A 3 24.41 -20.71 43.16
N ALA A 4 23.10 -20.93 43.21
CA ALA A 4 22.23 -20.96 42.04
C ALA A 4 21.98 -19.52 41.52
N PRO A 5 21.88 -19.30 40.20
CA PRO A 5 21.59 -17.99 39.66
C PRO A 5 20.14 -17.61 39.98
N GLY A 6 19.98 -16.53 40.75
CA GLY A 6 18.69 -15.91 41.02
C GLY A 6 18.10 -15.34 39.74
N ARG A 7 17.22 -16.12 39.09
CA ARG A 7 16.30 -15.62 38.07
C ARG A 7 15.27 -14.71 38.75
N ARG A 8 15.47 -13.39 38.69
CA ARG A 8 14.45 -12.38 38.97
C ARG A 8 14.58 -11.26 37.94
N GLY A 9 13.46 -10.91 37.31
CA GLY A 9 13.41 -9.94 36.22
C GLY A 9 14.10 -8.63 36.59
N SER A 10 15.13 -8.28 35.83
CA SER A 10 15.76 -6.97 35.93
C SER A 10 14.77 -5.90 35.43
N PRO A 11 14.81 -4.68 35.99
CA PRO A 11 14.04 -3.55 35.46
C PRO A 11 14.29 -3.33 33.95
N ASP A 12 15.47 -3.72 33.46
CA ASP A 12 15.83 -3.68 32.05
C ASP A 12 15.00 -4.65 31.21
N ALA A 13 14.75 -5.87 31.69
CA ALA A 13 13.92 -6.85 30.98
C ALA A 13 12.45 -6.41 30.90
N VAL A 14 11.95 -5.74 31.95
CA VAL A 14 10.60 -5.15 31.93
C VAL A 14 10.55 -3.99 30.95
N ARG A 15 11.54 -3.11 30.96
CA ARG A 15 11.65 -1.97 30.04
C ARG A 15 11.71 -2.41 28.58
N GLU A 16 12.56 -3.38 28.27
CA GLU A 16 12.70 -3.96 26.93
C GLU A 16 11.39 -4.62 26.47
N GLY A 17 10.70 -5.34 27.37
CA GLY A 17 9.39 -5.90 27.08
C GLY A 17 8.32 -4.84 26.76
N VAL A 18 8.31 -3.73 27.51
CA VAL A 18 7.42 -2.60 27.25
C VAL A 18 7.75 -1.93 25.92
N GLU A 19 9.02 -1.66 25.64
CA GLU A 19 9.46 -1.06 24.37
C GLU A 19 9.11 -1.93 23.16
N GLY A 20 9.37 -3.24 23.25
CA GLY A 20 9.00 -4.18 22.20
C GLY A 20 7.49 -4.24 21.98
N THR A 21 6.70 -4.20 23.06
CA THR A 21 5.24 -4.18 22.98
C THR A 21 4.73 -2.90 22.31
N VAL A 22 5.25 -1.74 22.71
CA VAL A 22 4.89 -0.45 22.10
C VAL A 22 5.24 -0.43 20.61
N ALA A 23 6.44 -0.88 20.24
CA ALA A 23 6.87 -0.97 18.85
C ALA A 23 5.94 -1.87 18.02
N LEU A 24 5.58 -3.03 18.54
CA LEU A 24 4.67 -3.97 17.87
C LEU A 24 3.27 -3.38 17.68
N VAL A 25 2.74 -2.68 18.68
CA VAL A 25 1.43 -2.01 18.59
C VAL A 25 1.45 -0.92 17.54
N LEU A 26 2.47 -0.05 17.55
CA LEU A 26 2.59 1.04 16.58
C LEU A 26 2.77 0.53 15.15
N LEU A 27 3.58 -0.51 14.96
CA LEU A 27 3.77 -1.16 13.67
C LEU A 27 2.43 -1.74 13.16
N SER A 28 1.73 -2.46 14.03
CA SER A 28 0.44 -3.08 13.70
C SER A 28 -0.63 -2.04 13.34
N LEU A 29 -0.72 -0.96 14.11
CA LEU A 29 -1.61 0.16 13.82
C LEU A 29 -1.28 0.83 12.48
N THR A 30 0.01 1.05 12.21
CA THR A 30 0.48 1.64 10.94
C THR A 30 0.08 0.76 9.75
N LEU A 31 0.28 -0.55 9.85
CA LEU A 31 -0.11 -1.51 8.82
C LEU A 31 -1.63 -1.53 8.62
N LEU A 32 -2.40 -1.48 9.71
CA LEU A 32 -3.86 -1.43 9.65
C LEU A 32 -4.36 -0.17 8.96
N VAL A 33 -3.84 1.00 9.33
CA VAL A 33 -4.19 2.29 8.70
C VAL A 33 -3.84 2.27 7.22
N ARG A 34 -2.66 1.77 6.85
CA ARG A 34 -2.28 1.61 5.43
C ARG A 34 -3.19 0.65 4.68
N ALA A 35 -3.53 -0.50 5.27
CA ALA A 35 -4.46 -1.44 4.66
C ALA A 35 -5.86 -0.84 4.48
N HIS A 36 -6.32 -0.03 5.44
CA HIS A 36 -7.59 0.68 5.35
C HIS A 36 -7.58 1.74 4.23
N SER A 37 -6.50 2.53 4.11
CA SER A 37 -6.32 3.49 3.02
C SER A 37 -6.41 2.81 1.66
N ARG A 38 -5.66 1.70 1.48
CA ARG A 38 -5.68 0.90 0.24
C ARG A 38 -7.09 0.43 -0.12
N ARG A 39 -7.86 -0.06 0.86
CA ARG A 39 -9.25 -0.50 0.62
C ARG A 39 -10.16 0.65 0.19
N ARG A 40 -10.01 1.83 0.81
CA ARG A 40 -10.80 3.01 0.46
C ARG A 40 -10.51 3.51 -0.95
N GLU A 41 -9.26 3.45 -1.39
CA GLU A 41 -8.87 3.84 -2.75
C GLU A 41 -9.48 2.90 -3.81
N LEU A 42 -9.46 1.59 -3.58
CA LEU A 42 -10.10 0.63 -4.48
C LEU A 42 -11.62 0.84 -4.57
N ALA A 43 -12.27 1.11 -3.43
CA ALA A 43 -13.70 1.43 -3.41
C ALA A 43 -14.02 2.74 -4.16
N ALA A 44 -13.11 3.72 -4.11
CA ALA A 44 -13.24 4.96 -4.87
C ALA A 44 -13.11 4.71 -6.38
N ASP A 45 -12.19 3.85 -6.82
CA ASP A 45 -12.06 3.45 -8.22
C ASP A 45 -13.33 2.74 -8.71
N ASP A 46 -13.87 1.83 -7.90
CA ASP A 46 -15.11 1.11 -8.23
C ASP A 46 -16.29 2.08 -8.37
N ARG A 47 -16.42 3.04 -7.46
CA ARG A 47 -17.43 4.10 -7.55
C ARG A 47 -17.22 5.02 -8.75
N ALA A 48 -15.98 5.31 -9.13
CA ALA A 48 -15.68 6.10 -10.31
C ALA A 48 -16.19 5.38 -11.58
N VAL A 49 -16.01 4.06 -11.68
CA VAL A 49 -16.56 3.26 -12.79
C VAL A 49 -18.09 3.29 -12.81
N GLU A 50 -18.73 3.20 -11.64
CA GLU A 50 -20.20 3.27 -11.54
C GLU A 50 -20.75 4.62 -12.02
N VAL A 51 -20.06 5.71 -11.68
CA VAL A 51 -20.49 7.07 -12.05
C VAL A 51 -20.19 7.37 -13.53
N THR A 52 -19.05 6.93 -14.06
CA THR A 52 -18.68 7.21 -15.47
C THR A 52 -19.33 6.24 -16.45
N GLY A 53 -19.72 5.05 -16.00
CA GLY A 53 -20.12 3.94 -16.88
C GLY A 53 -19.00 3.39 -17.77
N ASP A 54 -17.78 3.97 -17.70
CA ASP A 54 -16.61 3.61 -18.49
C ASP A 54 -15.42 3.28 -17.58
N PRO A 55 -15.06 1.99 -17.42
CA PRO A 55 -13.89 1.57 -16.65
C PRO A 55 -12.56 2.11 -17.18
N ALA A 56 -12.49 2.49 -18.46
CA ALA A 56 -11.28 3.03 -19.05
C ALA A 56 -11.06 4.52 -18.71
N ALA A 57 -12.10 5.26 -18.31
CA ALA A 57 -11.97 6.67 -17.95
C ALA A 57 -11.09 6.88 -16.70
N PRO A 58 -11.30 6.19 -15.57
CA PRO A 58 -10.40 6.25 -14.42
C PRO A 58 -8.97 5.80 -14.77
N ALA A 59 -8.81 4.75 -15.59
CA ALA A 59 -7.49 4.26 -15.99
C ALA A 59 -6.71 5.27 -16.87
N ARG A 60 -7.40 6.02 -17.74
CA ARG A 60 -6.78 7.11 -18.52
C ARG A 60 -6.37 8.28 -17.61
N ALA A 61 -7.22 8.63 -16.65
CA ALA A 61 -6.91 9.67 -15.67
C ALA A 61 -5.68 9.31 -14.82
N LEU A 62 -5.63 8.08 -14.29
CA LEU A 62 -4.48 7.57 -13.52
C LEU A 62 -3.19 7.57 -14.34
N ARG A 63 -3.24 7.16 -15.62
CA ARG A 63 -2.08 7.26 -16.52
C ARG A 63 -1.62 8.69 -16.74
N ARG A 64 -2.54 9.65 -16.82
CA ARG A 64 -2.22 11.08 -16.95
C ARG A 64 -1.56 11.62 -15.69
N ILE A 65 -2.09 11.26 -14.51
CA ILE A 65 -1.51 11.60 -13.21
C ILE A 65 -0.11 10.97 -13.09
N ARG A 66 0.03 9.66 -13.32
CA ARG A 66 1.33 8.97 -13.32
C ARG A 66 2.33 9.70 -14.20
N ARG A 67 1.99 10.01 -15.46
CA ARG A 67 2.88 10.75 -16.36
C ARG A 67 3.23 12.16 -15.86
N ALA A 68 2.32 12.85 -15.18
CA ALA A 68 2.56 14.18 -14.62
C ALA A 68 3.39 14.14 -13.32
N THR A 69 3.35 13.02 -12.60
CA THR A 69 4.05 12.81 -11.33
C THR A 69 5.30 11.93 -11.48
N ASP A 70 5.53 11.35 -12.67
CA ASP A 70 6.72 10.58 -13.00
C ASP A 70 7.94 11.51 -12.88
N PRO A 71 8.84 11.26 -11.92
CA PRO A 71 9.94 12.16 -11.62
C PRO A 71 11.05 11.92 -12.64
N GLY A 72 10.86 12.39 -13.86
CA GLY A 72 11.89 12.42 -14.91
C GLY A 72 13.04 13.40 -14.61
N GLY A 73 13.58 13.40 -13.39
CA GLY A 73 14.73 14.21 -12.96
C GLY A 73 14.41 15.57 -12.35
N GLY A 74 13.18 15.82 -11.88
CA GLY A 74 12.78 17.10 -11.27
C GLY A 74 13.14 17.23 -9.78
N LEU A 75 13.18 18.46 -9.27
CA LEU A 75 13.45 18.82 -7.86
C LEU A 75 12.64 18.06 -6.80
N PHE A 76 11.44 17.58 -7.16
CA PHE A 76 10.56 16.83 -6.26
C PHE A 76 10.72 15.30 -6.36
N ALA A 77 11.67 14.80 -7.16
CA ALA A 77 11.96 13.37 -7.27
C ALA A 77 12.28 12.73 -5.91
N THR A 78 12.92 13.46 -5.00
CA THR A 78 13.23 12.99 -3.63
C THR A 78 12.01 12.88 -2.73
N LEU A 79 10.92 13.62 -3.02
CA LEU A 79 9.65 13.47 -2.30
C LEU A 79 8.83 12.28 -2.81
N TYR A 80 9.25 11.69 -3.93
CA TYR A 80 8.58 10.59 -4.59
C TYR A 80 9.35 9.30 -4.31
N VAL A 81 8.97 8.58 -3.24
CA VAL A 81 9.42 7.21 -3.00
C VAL A 81 8.60 6.29 -3.91
N SER A 82 8.80 6.39 -5.23
CA SER A 82 8.32 5.38 -6.17
C SER A 82 9.32 4.25 -6.18
N GLY A 83 8.88 3.06 -5.82
CA GLY A 83 9.67 1.83 -5.87
C GLY A 83 9.89 1.36 -7.31
N GLU A 84 10.35 2.24 -8.19
CA GLU A 84 10.92 1.86 -9.49
C GLU A 84 12.34 1.33 -9.23
N GLY A 85 12.48 0.16 -8.59
CA GLY A 85 13.81 -0.44 -8.42
C GLY A 85 13.91 -1.69 -7.55
N ASP A 86 13.16 -1.77 -6.46
CA ASP A 86 13.36 -2.83 -5.47
C ASP A 86 12.14 -3.73 -5.34
N GLU A 87 12.22 -4.90 -5.97
CA GLU A 87 11.29 -6.04 -5.85
C GLU A 87 11.26 -6.66 -4.44
N HIS A 88 11.62 -5.90 -3.40
CA HIS A 88 11.65 -6.39 -2.04
C HIS A 88 10.22 -6.39 -1.43
N PRO A 89 9.72 -7.53 -0.93
CA PRO A 89 8.38 -7.63 -0.35
C PRO A 89 8.18 -6.71 0.88
N LEU A 90 9.28 -6.32 1.55
CA LEU A 90 9.27 -5.39 2.67
C LEU A 90 8.95 -3.95 2.24
N THR A 91 9.44 -3.51 1.08
CA THR A 91 9.17 -2.18 0.52
C THR A 91 7.69 -2.05 0.15
N ARG A 92 7.09 -3.13 -0.37
CA ARG A 92 5.65 -3.21 -0.65
C ARG A 92 4.78 -3.12 0.61
N LEU A 93 5.23 -3.71 1.71
CA LEU A 93 4.54 -3.63 3.01
C LEU A 93 4.54 -2.20 3.58
N LEU A 94 5.64 -1.46 3.37
CA LEU A 94 5.82 -0.09 3.86
C LEU A 94 5.25 0.99 2.92
N SER A 95 4.91 0.66 1.68
CA SER A 95 4.25 1.59 0.77
C SER A 95 2.90 2.05 1.32
N THR A 96 2.67 3.37 1.33
CA THR A 96 1.43 4.02 1.79
C THR A 96 0.29 3.93 0.77
N HIS A 97 0.56 3.53 -0.48
CA HIS A 97 -0.44 3.39 -1.53
C HIS A 97 -0.32 2.04 -2.24
N PRO A 98 -1.42 1.49 -2.81
CA PRO A 98 -1.34 0.43 -3.80
C PRO A 98 -0.56 0.94 -5.00
N ASP A 99 0.17 0.05 -5.67
CA ASP A 99 0.91 0.44 -6.87
C ASP A 99 -0.06 1.01 -7.92
N VAL A 100 0.26 2.17 -8.50
CA VAL A 100 -0.59 2.83 -9.50
C VAL A 100 -0.80 1.93 -10.71
N ASN A 101 0.17 1.07 -11.05
CA ASN A 101 0.04 0.10 -12.13
C ASN A 101 -0.98 -0.99 -11.80
N GLU A 102 -0.97 -1.51 -10.57
CA GLU A 102 -1.96 -2.50 -10.13
C GLU A 102 -3.39 -1.96 -10.27
N ARG A 103 -3.61 -0.68 -9.93
CA ARG A 103 -4.90 0.00 -10.12
C ARG A 103 -5.26 0.14 -11.60
N ILE A 104 -4.31 0.54 -12.45
CA ILE A 104 -4.52 0.66 -13.90
C ILE A 104 -4.87 -0.70 -14.52
N ASP A 105 -4.16 -1.76 -14.15
CA ASP A 105 -4.36 -3.11 -14.66
C ASP A 105 -5.72 -3.66 -14.25
N ARG A 106 -6.11 -3.48 -12.98
CA ARG A 106 -7.43 -3.88 -12.47
C ARG A 106 -8.57 -3.20 -13.24
N LEU A 107 -8.45 -1.91 -13.52
CA LEU A 107 -9.43 -1.15 -14.30
C LEU A 107 -9.47 -1.58 -15.77
N ALA A 108 -8.30 -1.84 -16.37
CA ALA A 108 -8.20 -2.35 -17.73
C ALA A 108 -8.87 -3.72 -17.88
N ASP A 109 -8.64 -4.63 -16.94
CA ASP A 109 -9.27 -5.96 -16.92
C ASP A 109 -10.78 -5.89 -16.70
N ARG A 110 -11.26 -4.99 -15.85
CA ARG A 110 -12.69 -4.72 -15.68
C ARG A 110 -13.32 -4.24 -17.00
N GLY A 111 -12.66 -3.32 -17.71
CA GLY A 111 -13.08 -2.86 -19.04
C GLY A 111 -13.14 -3.99 -20.09
N ARG A 112 -12.12 -4.86 -20.13
CA ARG A 112 -12.10 -6.04 -21.01
C ARG A 112 -13.27 -6.98 -20.73
N ARG A 113 -13.57 -7.26 -19.46
CA ARG A 113 -14.70 -8.12 -19.06
C ARG A 113 -16.05 -7.52 -19.44
N GLN A 114 -16.23 -6.21 -19.29
CA GLN A 114 -17.47 -5.53 -19.66
C GLN A 114 -17.70 -5.56 -21.18
N ARG A 115 -16.66 -5.34 -21.99
CA ARG A 115 -16.74 -5.44 -23.46
C ARG A 115 -17.15 -6.83 -23.93
N ARG A 116 -16.53 -7.89 -23.39
CA ARG A 116 -16.92 -9.28 -23.68
C ARG A 116 -18.38 -9.56 -23.33
N ARG A 117 -18.89 -8.99 -22.23
CA ARG A 117 -20.30 -9.16 -21.85
C ARG A 117 -21.27 -8.51 -22.84
N ILE A 118 -20.87 -7.41 -23.47
CA ILE A 118 -21.67 -6.70 -24.47
C ILE A 118 -21.66 -7.47 -25.80
N GLU A 119 -20.51 -8.01 -26.22
CA GLU A 119 -20.39 -8.80 -27.47
C GLU A 119 -21.17 -10.12 -27.44
N VAL A 120 -21.44 -10.68 -26.27
CA VAL A 120 -22.18 -11.95 -26.10
C VAL A 120 -23.71 -11.75 -26.05
N ARG A 121 -24.19 -10.51 -26.13
CA ARG A 121 -25.62 -10.16 -26.11
C ARG A 121 -26.07 -9.66 -27.47
#